data_AF-A0A527ZAZ2-F1
#
_entry.id   AF-A0A527ZAZ2-F1
#
_cell.length_a   1.000
_cell.length_b   1.000
_cell.length_c   1.000
_cell.angle_alpha   90.00
_cell.angle_beta   90.00
_cell.angle_gamma   90.00
#
_symmetry.space_group_name_H-M   'P 1'
#
loop_
_entity.id
_entity.type
_entity.pdbx_description
1 polymer ?
#
loop_
_entity_poly.entity_id
_entity_poly.type
_entity_poly.pdbx_seq_one_letter_code
_entity_poly.pdbx_strand_id
1 'polypeptide(L)' 'TDYCVAFSALDAVKQGFHTTVRLDACRGIDLNGSVETMLNRMRDAGVTLV' A
#
# COMPACT_ATOMS: atom_id res chain seq x y z
N THR A 1 -2.08 -5.28 -4.94
CA THR A 1 -1.47 -4.12 -4.25
C THR A 1 -2.49 -3.26 -3.55
N ASP A 2 -3.72 -3.28 -4.03
CA ASP A 2 -4.90 -2.49 -3.67
C ASP A 2 -5.76 -3.06 -2.54
N TYR A 3 -5.52 -4.31 -2.12
CA TYR A 3 -6.25 -4.92 -1.01
C TYR A 3 -5.28 -5.41 0.08
N CYS A 4 -5.05 -6.72 0.19
CA CYS A 4 -4.26 -7.33 1.26
C CYS A 4 -2.92 -6.61 1.50
N VAL A 5 -2.15 -6.37 0.44
CA VAL A 5 -0.86 -5.65 0.52
C VAL A 5 -1.01 -4.26 1.13
N ALA A 6 -1.96 -3.44 0.64
CA ALA A 6 -2.12 -2.09 1.14
C ALA A 6 -2.68 -2.06 2.57
N PHE A 7 -3.65 -2.92 2.90
CA PHE A 7 -4.16 -3.00 4.26
C PHE A 7 -3.08 -3.42 5.26
N SER A 8 -2.27 -4.42 4.92
CA SER A 8 -1.14 -4.83 5.76
C SER A 8 -0.10 -3.72 5.92
N ALA A 9 0.23 -2.99 4.85
CA ALA A 9 1.20 -1.90 4.93
C ALA A 9 0.69 -0.71 5.77
N LEU A 10 -0.58 -0.34 5.59
CA LEU A 10 -1.22 0.71 6.39
C LEU A 10 -1.29 0.34 7.87
N ASP A 11 -1.58 -0.93 8.17
CA ASP A 11 -1.61 -1.40 9.55
C ASP A 11 -0.22 -1.42 10.19
N ALA A 12 0.81 -1.87 9.46
CA ALA A 12 2.19 -1.85 9.93
C ALA A 12 2.64 -0.42 10.33
N VAL A 13 2.32 0.59 9.52
CA VAL A 13 2.58 1.99 9.87
C VAL A 13 1.82 2.42 11.12
N LYS A 14 0.54 2.05 11.27
CA LYS A 14 -0.25 2.38 12.47
C LYS A 14 0.35 1.78 13.75
N GLN A 15 0.99 0.62 13.64
CA GLN A 15 1.68 -0.03 14.76
C GLN A 15 3.10 0.53 14.99
N GLY A 16 3.51 1.56 14.25
CA GLY A 16 4.80 2.24 14.42
C GLY A 16 5.97 1.60 13.67
N PHE A 17 5.71 0.65 12.76
CA PHE A 17 6.76 0.07 11.94
C PHE A 17 7.12 0.95 10.75
N HIS A 18 8.42 1.07 10.48
CA HIS A 18 8.88 1.60 9.22
C HIS A 18 8.55 0.61 8.10
N THR A 19 7.69 1.03 7.16
CA THR A 19 7.08 0.13 6.19
C THR A 19 7.45 0.52 4.76
N THR A 20 7.86 -0.48 3.98
CA THR A 20 8.18 -0.33 2.54
C THR A 20 7.46 -1.40 1.75
N VAL A 21 6.82 -1.01 0.64
CA VAL A 21 6.17 -1.93 -0.30
C VAL A 21 6.94 -1.90 -1.62
N ARG A 22 7.39 -3.08 -2.06
CA ARG A 22 8.02 -3.30 -3.36
C ARG A 22 6.95 -3.54 -4.42
N LEU A 23 6.68 -2.53 -5.24
CA LEU A 23 5.62 -2.54 -6.24
C LEU A 23 5.93 -3.50 -7.40
N ASP A 24 7.21 -3.67 -7.74
CA ASP A 24 7.70 -4.64 -8.73
C ASP A 24 7.35 -6.09 -8.36
N ALA A 25 7.22 -6.38 -7.07
CA ALA A 25 6.86 -7.69 -6.52
C ALA A 25 5.35 -7.87 -6.27
N CYS A 26 4.50 -6.92 -6.69
CA CYS A 26 3.06 -6.97 -6.45
C CYS A 26 2.25 -6.80 -7.73
N ARG A 27 1.02 -7.34 -7.74
CA ARG A 27 0.02 -7.05 -8.77
C ARG A 27 -1.31 -6.64 -8.13
N GLY A 28 -1.94 -5.61 -8.67
CA GLY A 28 -3.26 -5.14 -8.27
C GLY A 28 -4.37 -5.91 -8.97
N ILE A 29 -5.54 -5.94 -8.34
CA ILE A 29 -6.77 -6.40 -9.01
C ILE A 29 -7.35 -5.25 -9.85
N ASP A 30 -7.25 -4.03 -9.32
CA ASP A 30 -7.65 -2.77 -9.95
C ASP A 30 -9.15 -2.65 -10.26
N LEU A 31 -9.98 -2.96 -9.28
CA LEU A 31 -11.42 -2.75 -9.37
C LEU A 31 -11.74 -1.28 -9.19
N ASN A 32 -12.30 -0.65 -10.22
CA ASN A 32 -12.73 0.75 -10.19
C ASN A 32 -11.63 1.74 -9.77
N GLY A 33 -10.36 1.49 -10.15
CA GLY A 33 -9.23 2.36 -9.79
C GLY A 33 -8.77 2.19 -8.35
N SER A 34 -9.03 1.02 -7.75
CA SER A 34 -8.60 0.69 -6.38
C SER A 34 -7.09 0.78 -6.19
N VAL A 35 -6.28 0.51 -7.24
CA VAL A 35 -4.82 0.59 -7.17
C VAL A 35 -4.36 2.00 -6.90
N GLU A 36 -4.76 2.97 -7.72
CA GLU A 36 -4.36 4.37 -7.55
C GLU A 36 -4.82 4.91 -6.19
N THR A 37 -6.07 4.64 -5.83
CA THR A 37 -6.65 5.05 -4.54
C THR A 37 -5.81 4.57 -3.35
N MET A 38 -5.40 3.31 -3.37
CA MET A 38 -4.66 2.71 -2.25
C MET A 38 -3.17 3.05 -2.26
N LEU A 39 -2.56 3.26 -3.43
CA LEU A 39 -1.20 3.79 -3.53
C LEU A 39 -1.09 5.19 -2.90
N ASN A 40 -2.08 6.06 -3.16
CA ASN A 40 -2.13 7.40 -2.58
C ASN A 40 -2.31 7.33 -1.06
N ARG A 41 -3.26 6.52 -0.57
CA ARG A 41 -3.43 6.31 0.88
C ARG A 41 -2.17 5.79 1.57
N MET A 42 -1.45 4.86 0.95
CA MET A 42 -0.20 4.34 1.50
C MET A 42 0.87 5.42 1.58
N ARG A 43 1.04 6.24 0.54
CA ARG A 43 1.97 7.39 0.57
C ARG A 43 1.60 8.39 1.66
N ASP A 44 0.32 8.74 1.76
CA ASP A 44 -0.18 9.71 2.75
C ASP A 44 0.01 9.21 4.19
N ALA A 45 -0.09 7.89 4.40
CA ALA A 45 0.20 7.26 5.68
C ALA A 45 1.70 7.21 6.01
N GLY A 46 2.60 7.42 5.05
CA GLY A 46 4.05 7.33 5.25
C GLY A 46 4.65 5.97 4.89
N VAL A 47 3.94 5.12 4.13
CA VAL A 47 4.54 3.92 3.53
C VAL A 47 5.45 4.34 2.38
N THR A 48 6.68 3.83 2.38
CA THR A 48 7.59 4.01 1.24
C THR A 48 7.23 3.03 0.13
N LEU A 49 7.05 3.51 -1.09
CA LEU A 49 6.74 2.69 -2.27
C LEU A 49 7.94 2.69 -3.22
N VAL A 50 8.48 1.50 -3.53
CA VAL A 50 9.67 1.31 -4.39
C VAL A 50 9.43 0.32 -5.51
#